data_AF-A0A8C7YNZ3-F1
#
_entry.id   AF-A0A8C7YNZ3-F1
#
_cell.length_a   1.000
_cell.length_b   1.000
_cell.length_c   1.000
_cell.angle_alpha   90.00
_cell.angle_beta   90.00
_cell.angle_gamma   90.00
#
_symmetry.space_group_name_H-M   'P 1'
#
loop_
_entity.id
_entity.type
_entity.pdbx_description
1 polymer ?
#
loop_
_entity_poly.entity_id
_entity_poly.type
_entity_poly.pdbx_seq_one_letter_code
_entity_poly.pdbx_strand_id
1 'polypeptide(L)'
;MSSLVLRAARLRAALVHIHAGSSATGLRFASSSSPQQQNPALIESTEEFVFVERLIPPSRIPDPPKHAGPAPSGWTPPAETPPPLPYMIRRSRMHNIPVYTDLTHGNRKMTLVRKVEGDIWLWAMMGRGGGSTQTLE
;
A
#
# COMPACT_ATOMS: atom_id res chain seq x y z
N MET A 1 47.81 41.89 3.73
CA MET A 1 48.29 43.19 4.25
C MET A 1 47.08 44.06 4.50
N SER A 2 46.79 44.33 5.79
CA SER A 2 45.86 45.38 6.28
C SER A 2 44.36 45.20 5.98
N SER A 3 43.40 45.54 6.84
CA SER A 3 43.37 45.97 8.23
C SER A 3 41.91 45.91 8.70
N LEU A 4 41.68 45.52 9.95
CA LEU A 4 40.44 45.75 10.70
C LEU A 4 40.06 47.24 10.69
N VAL A 5 38.77 47.57 10.54
CA VAL A 5 38.19 48.77 11.17
C VAL A 5 36.84 48.42 11.79
N LEU A 6 36.87 48.32 13.12
CA LEU A 6 35.75 48.17 14.04
C LEU A 6 35.10 49.55 14.24
N ARG A 7 33.79 49.69 13.99
CA ARG A 7 33.03 50.90 14.37
C ARG A 7 32.39 50.69 15.72
N ALA A 8 32.95 51.37 16.72
CA ALA A 8 32.36 51.52 18.05
C ALA A 8 31.24 52.57 18.00
N ALA A 9 30.11 52.27 18.65
CA ALA A 9 29.17 53.28 19.12
C ALA A 9 28.92 53.02 20.61
N ARG A 10 29.27 53.99 21.45
CA ARG A 10 29.02 54.04 22.89
C ARG A 10 27.96 55.10 23.18
N LEU A 11 27.39 55.00 24.40
CA LEU A 11 26.58 55.94 25.17
C LEU A 11 25.05 55.73 25.04
N ARG A 12 24.25 55.70 26.11
CA ARG A 12 24.40 56.25 27.46
C ARG A 12 23.85 55.33 28.55
N ALA A 13 24.43 55.47 29.74
CA ALA A 13 23.95 54.93 31.01
C ALA A 13 22.66 55.63 31.49
N ALA A 14 21.81 54.89 32.20
CA ALA A 14 20.92 55.44 33.22
C ALA A 14 20.92 54.48 34.42
N LEU A 15 21.45 54.97 35.53
CA LEU A 15 21.43 54.37 36.85
C LEU A 15 20.06 54.69 37.47
N VAL A 16 19.28 53.66 37.84
CA VAL A 16 18.13 53.83 38.73
C VAL A 16 18.33 52.95 39.96
N HIS A 17 18.23 53.62 41.10
CA HIS A 17 18.56 53.12 42.43
C HIS A 17 17.68 51.95 42.88
N ILE A 18 18.35 51.03 43.58
CA ILE A 18 17.79 49.99 44.41
C ILE A 18 17.01 50.64 45.57
N HIS A 19 15.78 50.21 45.81
CA HIS A 19 15.13 50.33 47.12
C HIS A 19 14.75 48.93 47.59
N ALA A 20 15.21 48.61 48.80
CA ALA A 20 15.02 47.34 49.46
C ALA A 20 13.55 47.13 49.84
N GLY A 21 13.04 45.94 49.54
CA GLY A 21 11.77 45.42 50.04
C GLY A 21 11.90 43.92 50.22
N SER A 22 12.28 43.51 51.42
CA SER A 22 12.32 42.11 51.83
C SER A 22 10.91 41.52 51.80
N SER A 23 10.70 40.50 50.97
CA SER A 23 9.74 39.44 51.25
C SER A 23 10.22 38.19 50.53
N ALA A 24 11.08 37.43 51.20
CA ALA A 24 11.36 36.05 50.83
C ALA A 24 10.07 35.24 51.05
N THR A 25 9.12 35.37 50.12
CA THR A 25 8.03 34.43 49.98
C THR A 25 8.66 33.17 49.41
N GLY A 26 9.01 32.26 50.32
CA GLY A 26 9.47 30.93 49.96
C GLY A 26 8.47 30.32 48.98
N LEU A 27 8.89 30.15 47.73
CA LEU A 27 8.20 29.31 46.76
C LEU A 27 8.35 27.87 47.26
N ARG A 28 7.44 27.48 48.14
CA ARG A 28 7.22 26.09 48.53
C ARG A 28 6.66 25.40 47.30
N PHE A 29 7.53 24.78 46.51
CA PHE A 29 7.13 23.76 45.55
C PHE A 29 6.53 22.61 46.37
N ALA A 30 5.20 22.64 46.55
CA ALA A 30 4.46 21.48 47.01
C ALA A 30 4.40 20.51 45.82
N SER A 31 5.38 19.62 45.72
CA SER A 31 5.26 18.40 44.93
C SER A 31 4.23 17.51 45.62
N SER A 32 2.94 17.72 45.33
CA SER A 32 1.97 16.66 45.56
C SER A 32 2.31 15.54 44.58
N SER A 33 2.97 14.49 45.07
CA SER A 33 2.98 13.21 44.37
C SER A 33 1.52 12.88 44.06
N SER A 34 1.17 12.82 42.78
CA SER A 34 -0.12 12.29 42.37
C SER A 34 -0.31 10.93 43.04
N PRO A 35 -1.50 10.63 43.62
CA PRO A 35 -1.74 9.32 44.18
C PRO A 35 -1.43 8.30 43.10
N GLN A 36 -0.55 7.34 43.43
CA GLN A 36 -0.19 6.25 42.55
C GLN A 36 -1.51 5.59 42.11
N GLN A 37 -1.90 5.80 40.85
CA GLN A 37 -3.07 5.16 40.28
C GLN A 37 -2.76 3.66 40.32
N GLN A 38 -3.36 2.95 41.28
CA GLN A 38 -3.36 1.51 41.30
C GLN A 38 -4.08 1.08 40.01
N ASN A 39 -3.30 0.66 39.02
CA ASN A 39 -3.85 0.09 37.80
C ASN A 39 -4.78 -1.05 38.21
N PRO A 40 -6.03 -1.09 37.72
CA PRO A 40 -6.92 -2.21 37.99
C PRO A 40 -6.23 -3.51 37.56
N ALA A 41 -6.52 -4.60 38.28
CA ALA A 41 -5.94 -5.90 37.98
C ALA A 41 -6.22 -6.26 36.51
N LEU A 42 -5.16 -6.55 35.76
CA LEU A 42 -5.25 -6.96 34.37
C LEU A 42 -5.82 -8.39 34.33
N ILE A 43 -6.93 -8.58 33.63
CA ILE A 43 -7.56 -9.89 33.41
C ILE A 43 -7.35 -10.22 31.93
N GLU A 44 -6.59 -11.29 31.65
CA GLU A 44 -6.35 -11.76 30.30
C GLU A 44 -7.50 -12.69 29.85
N SER A 45 -8.19 -12.32 28.77
CA SER A 45 -9.22 -13.15 28.13
C SER A 45 -8.71 -13.65 26.78
N THR A 46 -8.71 -14.96 26.57
CA THR A 46 -8.32 -15.57 25.28
C THR A 46 -9.50 -15.70 24.32
N GLU A 47 -10.74 -15.77 24.83
CA GLU A 47 -11.94 -16.02 24.02
C GLU A 47 -12.21 -14.91 23.01
N GLU A 48 -11.95 -13.66 23.39
CA GLU A 48 -12.17 -12.49 22.54
C GLU A 48 -11.06 -12.30 21.50
N PHE A 49 -9.92 -12.98 21.66
CA PHE A 49 -8.78 -12.83 20.75
C PHE A 49 -9.08 -13.35 19.32
N VAL A 50 -10.11 -14.19 19.16
CA VAL A 50 -10.60 -14.66 17.85
C VAL A 50 -10.99 -13.49 16.93
N PHE A 51 -11.42 -12.36 17.48
CA PHE A 51 -11.74 -11.17 16.68
C PHE A 51 -10.48 -10.46 16.15
N VAL A 52 -9.37 -10.56 16.88
CA VAL A 52 -8.07 -10.02 16.45
C VAL A 52 -7.51 -10.88 15.32
N GLU A 53 -7.64 -12.20 15.40
CA GLU A 53 -7.16 -13.12 14.35
C GLU A 53 -7.79 -12.83 12.97
N ARG A 54 -9.07 -12.45 12.94
CA ARG A 54 -9.78 -12.09 11.70
C ARG A 54 -9.26 -10.81 11.03
N LEU A 55 -8.57 -9.95 11.78
CA LEU A 55 -7.96 -8.72 11.24
C LEU A 55 -6.63 -8.99 10.55
N ILE A 56 -6.01 -10.14 10.79
CA ILE A 56 -4.74 -10.51 10.17
C ILE A 56 -5.02 -10.94 8.72
N PRO A 57 -4.50 -10.23 7.71
CA PRO A 57 -4.75 -10.59 6.32
C PRO A 57 -4.01 -11.89 5.95
N PRO A 58 -4.62 -12.77 5.14
CA PRO A 58 -3.93 -13.96 4.65
C PRO A 58 -2.80 -13.57 3.69
N SER A 59 -1.64 -14.21 3.85
CA SER A 59 -0.47 -13.96 2.99
C SER A 59 -0.60 -14.56 1.58
N ARG A 60 -1.37 -15.64 1.45
CA ARG A 60 -1.59 -16.38 0.21
C ARG A 60 -3.01 -16.16 -0.32
N ILE A 61 -3.14 -16.02 -1.64
CA ILE A 61 -4.45 -15.95 -2.30
C ILE A 61 -5.16 -17.29 -2.11
N PRO A 62 -6.43 -17.30 -1.66
CA PRO A 62 -7.18 -18.53 -1.49
C PRO A 62 -7.47 -19.19 -2.85
N ASP A 63 -7.58 -20.52 -2.82
CA ASP A 63 -8.06 -21.26 -3.97
C ASP A 63 -9.56 -20.99 -4.16
N PRO A 64 -10.06 -20.98 -5.41
CA PRO A 64 -11.44 -20.64 -5.69
C PRO A 64 -12.38 -21.70 -5.10
N PRO A 65 -13.57 -21.30 -4.61
CA PRO A 65 -14.54 -22.25 -4.08
C PRO A 65 -14.99 -23.22 -5.18
N LYS A 66 -15.15 -24.50 -4.82
CA LYS A 66 -15.64 -25.53 -5.75
C LYS A 66 -17.12 -25.33 -5.97
N HIS A 67 -17.52 -24.98 -7.20
CA HIS A 67 -18.91 -24.91 -7.61
C HIS A 67 -19.09 -25.53 -9.00
N ALA A 68 -20.28 -26.05 -9.27
CA ALA A 68 -20.65 -26.51 -10.60
C ALA A 68 -21.07 -25.31 -11.47
N GLY A 69 -20.62 -25.28 -12.73
CA GLY A 69 -21.00 -24.23 -13.69
C GLY A 69 -20.34 -22.87 -13.45
N PRO A 70 -20.73 -21.84 -14.23
CA PRO A 70 -20.20 -20.49 -14.06
C PRO A 70 -20.69 -19.86 -12.76
N ALA A 71 -19.81 -19.13 -12.08
CA ALA A 71 -20.19 -18.29 -10.95
C ALA A 71 -21.13 -17.16 -11.43
N PRO A 72 -21.90 -16.50 -10.53
CA PRO A 72 -22.71 -15.33 -10.88
C PRO A 72 -21.92 -14.19 -11.54
N SER A 73 -20.60 -14.11 -11.29
CA SER A 73 -19.68 -13.17 -11.92
C SER A 73 -19.23 -13.57 -13.34
N GLY A 74 -19.68 -14.72 -13.85
CA GLY A 74 -19.22 -15.31 -15.11
C GLY A 74 -17.87 -16.04 -15.03
N TRP A 75 -17.25 -16.11 -13.84
CA TRP A 75 -16.02 -16.88 -13.66
C TRP A 75 -16.28 -18.38 -13.84
N THR A 76 -15.40 -19.05 -14.57
CA THR A 76 -15.48 -20.50 -14.83
C THR A 76 -14.13 -21.15 -14.54
N PRO A 77 -14.10 -22.27 -13.78
CA PRO A 77 -12.86 -22.98 -13.51
C PRO A 77 -12.25 -23.55 -14.80
N PRO A 78 -10.92 -23.77 -14.85
CA PRO A 78 -10.31 -24.51 -15.95
C PRO A 78 -10.87 -25.94 -16.00
N ALA A 79 -10.84 -26.54 -17.20
CA ALA A 79 -11.15 -27.96 -17.34
C ALA A 79 -10.18 -28.80 -16.51
N GLU A 80 -10.67 -29.90 -15.92
CA GLU A 80 -9.88 -30.80 -15.08
C GLU A 80 -8.73 -31.44 -15.86
N THR A 81 -8.99 -31.82 -17.11
CA THR A 81 -7.99 -32.34 -18.04
C THR A 81 -7.54 -31.23 -18.99
N PRO A 82 -6.22 -31.03 -19.16
CA PRO A 82 -5.72 -30.08 -20.15
C PRO A 82 -6.09 -30.59 -21.56
N PRO A 83 -6.54 -29.71 -22.45
CA PRO A 83 -6.83 -30.10 -23.83
C PRO A 83 -5.54 -30.54 -24.54
N PRO A 84 -5.61 -31.48 -25.51
CA PRO A 84 -4.44 -31.95 -26.26
C PRO A 84 -4.03 -30.93 -27.34
N LEU A 85 -3.72 -29.71 -26.93
CA LEU A 85 -3.22 -28.64 -27.76
C LEU A 85 -1.71 -28.48 -27.52
N PRO A 86 -0.91 -28.11 -28.54
CA PRO A 86 0.54 -27.94 -28.39
C PRO A 86 0.91 -26.62 -27.68
N TYR A 87 -0.09 -25.86 -27.23
CA TYR A 87 0.08 -24.69 -26.37
C TYR A 87 -0.97 -24.70 -25.26
N MET A 88 -0.65 -24.05 -24.14
CA MET A 88 -1.53 -23.91 -22.99
C MET A 88 -1.39 -22.49 -22.41
N ILE A 89 -2.52 -21.89 -22.01
CA ILE A 89 -2.52 -20.58 -21.37
C ILE A 89 -2.84 -20.76 -19.89
N ARG A 90 -1.91 -20.39 -19.02
CA ARG A 90 -2.11 -20.51 -17.56
C ARG A 90 -2.89 -19.33 -17.00
N ARG A 91 -3.73 -19.61 -16.01
CA ARG A 91 -4.47 -18.57 -15.28
C ARG A 91 -3.52 -17.64 -14.51
N SER A 92 -4.00 -16.43 -14.23
CA SER A 92 -3.29 -15.47 -13.39
C SER A 92 -3.23 -15.95 -11.93
N ARG A 93 -2.48 -15.24 -11.08
CA ARG A 93 -2.44 -15.52 -9.62
C ARG A 93 -3.84 -15.42 -8.99
N MET A 94 -4.73 -14.63 -9.60
CA MET A 94 -6.11 -14.39 -9.17
C MET A 94 -7.11 -15.28 -9.92
N HIS A 95 -6.66 -16.41 -10.49
CA HIS A 95 -7.49 -17.40 -11.20
C HIS A 95 -8.23 -16.88 -12.46
N ASN A 96 -7.81 -15.74 -13.01
CA ASN A 96 -8.43 -15.13 -14.20
C ASN A 96 -7.65 -15.45 -15.49
N ILE A 97 -8.30 -15.26 -16.65
CA ILE A 97 -7.64 -15.38 -17.95
C ILE A 97 -6.70 -14.18 -18.14
N PRO A 98 -5.42 -14.38 -18.50
CA PRO A 98 -4.43 -13.31 -18.60
C PRO A 98 -4.49 -12.56 -19.95
N VAL A 99 -5.68 -12.06 -20.31
CA VAL A 99 -5.94 -11.25 -21.51
C VAL A 99 -6.25 -9.83 -21.08
N TYR A 100 -5.49 -8.86 -21.60
CA TYR A 100 -5.57 -7.46 -21.18
C TYR A 100 -5.57 -6.52 -22.37
N THR A 101 -6.14 -5.33 -22.20
CA THR A 101 -6.00 -4.24 -23.17
C THR A 101 -4.84 -3.35 -22.75
N ASP A 102 -3.97 -3.02 -23.69
CA ASP A 102 -2.91 -2.03 -23.54
C ASP A 102 -3.22 -0.84 -24.44
N LEU A 103 -3.17 0.37 -23.88
CA LEU A 103 -3.46 1.61 -24.60
C LEU A 103 -2.19 2.45 -24.66
N THR A 104 -1.65 2.61 -25.86
CA THR A 104 -0.46 3.43 -26.11
C THR A 104 -0.84 4.70 -26.86
N HIS A 105 -0.18 5.83 -26.57
CA HIS A 105 -0.35 7.13 -27.25
C HIS A 105 -1.82 7.63 -27.33
N GLY A 106 -2.69 7.16 -26.45
CA GLY A 106 -4.11 7.54 -26.38
C GLY A 106 -5.01 6.94 -27.47
N ASN A 107 -4.46 6.47 -28.59
CA ASN A 107 -5.21 5.98 -29.74
C ASN A 107 -4.94 4.50 -30.09
N ARG A 108 -3.78 3.95 -29.72
CA ARG A 108 -3.40 2.58 -30.08
C ARG A 108 -3.85 1.60 -29.00
N LYS A 109 -4.93 0.86 -29.26
CA LYS A 109 -5.40 -0.23 -28.40
C LYS A 109 -4.82 -1.56 -28.89
N MET A 110 -4.12 -2.28 -28.03
CA MET A 110 -3.55 -3.60 -28.29
C MET A 110 -4.13 -4.60 -27.29
N THR A 111 -4.29 -5.86 -27.69
CA THR A 111 -4.65 -6.95 -26.76
C THR A 111 -3.40 -7.74 -26.40
N LEU A 112 -3.07 -7.80 -25.12
CA LEU A 112 -1.95 -8.53 -24.58
C LEU A 112 -2.43 -9.84 -23.97
N VAL A 113 -1.89 -10.96 -24.47
CA VAL A 113 -2.09 -12.28 -23.87
C VAL A 113 -0.77 -12.71 -23.23
N ARG A 114 -0.82 -13.05 -21.94
CA ARG A 114 0.36 -13.45 -21.15
C ARG A 114 0.28 -14.93 -20.78
N LYS A 115 1.40 -15.47 -20.25
CA LYS A 115 1.49 -16.83 -19.72
C LYS A 115 1.09 -17.93 -20.71
N VAL A 116 1.50 -17.76 -21.97
CA VAL A 116 1.39 -18.81 -23.00
C VAL A 116 2.59 -19.74 -22.83
N GLU A 117 2.33 -21.04 -22.68
CA GLU A 117 3.31 -22.12 -22.65
C GLU A 117 3.13 -22.99 -23.91
N GLY A 118 4.20 -23.60 -24.43
CA GLY A 118 4.17 -24.41 -25.65
C GLY A 118 4.43 -23.62 -26.94
N ASP A 119 3.89 -24.09 -28.07
CA ASP A 119 4.11 -23.48 -29.39
C ASP A 119 3.33 -22.16 -29.55
N ILE A 120 4.04 -21.05 -29.35
CA ILE A 120 3.50 -19.69 -29.48
C ILE A 120 3.16 -19.31 -30.92
N TRP A 121 3.78 -19.94 -31.92
CA TRP A 121 3.53 -19.62 -33.33
C TRP A 121 2.19 -20.19 -33.77
N LEU A 122 1.87 -21.41 -33.35
CA LEU A 122 0.55 -21.99 -33.59
C LEU A 122 -0.54 -21.15 -32.92
N TRP A 123 -0.34 -20.75 -31.66
CA TRP A 123 -1.26 -19.84 -30.96
C TRP A 123 -1.45 -18.52 -31.73
N ALA A 124 -0.34 -17.89 -32.15
CA ALA A 124 -0.37 -16.62 -32.88
C ALA A 124 -0.98 -16.75 -34.29
N MET A 125 -0.79 -17.89 -34.96
CA MET A 125 -1.41 -18.16 -36.26
C MET A 125 -2.93 -18.33 -36.14
N MET A 126 -3.41 -19.05 -35.12
CA MET A 126 -4.85 -19.16 -34.86
C MET A 126 -5.51 -17.80 -34.58
N GLY A 127 -4.80 -16.88 -33.93
CA GLY A 127 -5.30 -15.53 -33.66
C GLY A 127 -5.34 -14.57 -34.87
N ARG A 128 -4.70 -14.92 -35.99
CA ARG A 128 -4.55 -14.02 -37.17
C ARG A 128 -5.73 -14.05 -38.15
N GLY A 129 -6.76 -14.86 -37.92
CA GLY A 129 -7.89 -15.07 -38.85
C GLY A 129 -8.97 -13.97 -38.91
N GLY A 130 -8.79 -12.78 -38.32
CA GLY A 130 -9.87 -11.79 -38.14
C GLY A 130 -9.63 -10.37 -38.68
N GLY A 131 -8.54 -10.12 -39.41
CA GLY A 131 -8.25 -8.80 -39.97
C GLY A 131 -8.53 -8.75 -41.47
N SER A 132 -9.76 -8.43 -41.88
CA SER A 132 -10.05 -8.03 -43.26
C SER A 132 -9.29 -6.73 -43.56
N THR A 133 -8.24 -6.80 -44.36
CA THR A 133 -7.75 -5.65 -45.12
C THR A 133 -8.85 -5.24 -46.09
N GLN A 134 -9.63 -4.21 -45.73
CA GLN A 134 -10.39 -3.45 -46.73
C GLN A 134 -9.37 -2.69 -47.58
N THR A 135 -8.99 -3.29 -48.70
CA THR A 135 -8.39 -2.57 -49.82
C THR A 135 -9.51 -1.72 -50.41
N LEU A 136 -9.38 -0.40 -50.30
CA LEU A 136 -10.25 0.55 -51.00
C LEU A 136 -9.87 0.50 -52.49
N GLU A 137 -10.75 -0.04 -53.31
CA GLU A 137 -10.87 0.35 -54.72
C GLU A 137 -11.91 1.46 -54.86
#